data_AF-A0A2E0MG13-F1
#
_entry.id   AF-A0A2E0MG13-F1
#
_cell.length_a   1.000
_cell.length_b   1.000
_cell.length_c   1.000
_cell.angle_alpha   90.00
_cell.angle_beta   90.00
_cell.angle_gamma   90.00
#
_symmetry.space_group_name_H-M   'P 1'
#
loop_
_entity.id
_entity.type
_entity.pdbx_description
1 polymer ?
#
loop_
_entity_poly.entity_id
_entity_poly.type
_entity_poly.pdbx_seq_one_letter_code
_entity_poly.pdbx_strand_id
1 'polypeptide(L)'
;MILFGRKDKLLATREIPNELCESCGEMGGVVSIFQIYYHVAKIPFFPLSRRVASQCYSCRKVKVKKDFSDQQKKVAELLRKETKTPLWTMIGSGLILVYLFLNYLIKLI
;
A
#
# COMPACT_ATOMS: atom_id res chain seq x y z
N MET A 1 -21.40 -0.36 -0.63
CA MET A 1 -20.90 -1.72 -0.32
C MET A 1 -20.61 -2.39 -1.65
N ILE A 2 -19.34 -2.54 -2.04
CA ILE A 2 -18.99 -3.19 -3.31
C ILE A 2 -18.56 -4.62 -3.00
N LEU A 3 -19.19 -5.60 -3.65
CA LEU A 3 -18.90 -7.02 -3.45
C LEU A 3 -17.45 -7.34 -3.79
N PHE A 4 -16.87 -6.73 -4.81
CA PHE A 4 -15.48 -6.95 -5.20
C PHE A 4 -14.84 -5.66 -5.70
N GLY A 5 -13.53 -5.52 -5.55
CA GLY A 5 -12.85 -4.32 -5.99
C GLY A 5 -11.45 -4.16 -5.44
N ARG A 6 -10.89 -2.96 -5.64
CA ARG A 6 -9.59 -2.57 -5.11
C ARG A 6 -9.79 -1.81 -3.81
N LYS A 7 -8.98 -2.15 -2.82
CA LYS A 7 -8.91 -1.40 -1.56
C LYS A 7 -7.47 -1.07 -1.24
N ASP A 8 -7.27 0.10 -0.66
CA ASP A 8 -5.99 0.56 -0.15
C ASP A 8 -5.90 0.35 1.36
N LYS A 9 -4.68 0.12 1.83
CA LYS A 9 -4.34 0.06 3.25
C LYS A 9 -3.03 0.80 3.45
N LEU A 10 -3.02 1.78 4.34
CA LEU A 10 -1.78 2.40 4.82
C LEU A 10 -0.91 1.33 5.48
N LEU A 11 0.33 1.18 5.02
CA LEU A 11 1.29 0.25 5.60
C LEU A 11 2.26 0.94 6.56
N ALA A 12 2.81 2.08 6.14
CA ALA A 12 3.79 2.83 6.92
C ALA A 12 3.80 4.30 6.51
N THR A 13 4.24 5.14 7.44
CA THR A 13 4.43 6.59 7.26
C THR A 13 5.79 6.98 7.84
N ARG A 14 6.52 7.83 7.13
CA ARG A 14 7.77 8.47 7.58
C ARG A 14 7.59 9.98 7.54
N GLU A 15 8.06 10.65 8.57
CA GLU A 15 8.09 12.11 8.62
C GLU A 15 9.25 12.68 7.81
N ILE A 16 9.04 13.87 7.26
CA ILE A 16 10.04 14.69 6.57
C ILE A 16 9.98 16.13 7.11
N PRO A 17 10.37 16.36 8.38
CA PRO A 17 10.15 17.64 9.07
C PRO A 17 10.89 18.82 8.43
N ASN A 18 12.01 18.56 7.75
CA ASN A 18 12.85 19.59 7.13
C ASN A 18 12.55 19.80 5.63
N GLU A 19 11.48 19.20 5.10
CA GLU A 19 11.08 19.40 3.69
C GLU A 19 10.35 20.74 3.53
N LEU A 20 10.82 21.60 2.63
CA LEU A 20 10.11 22.82 2.26
C LEU A 20 8.96 22.51 1.28
N CYS A 21 7.73 22.90 1.61
CA CYS A 21 6.60 22.72 0.73
C CYS A 21 6.57 23.78 -0.39
N GLU A 22 6.78 23.38 -1.64
CA GLU A 22 6.68 24.24 -2.84
C GLU A 22 5.32 24.94 -3.03
N SER A 23 4.28 24.53 -2.31
CA SER A 23 2.93 25.06 -2.50
C SER A 23 2.49 26.08 -1.45
N CYS A 24 3.09 26.07 -0.26
CA CYS A 24 2.76 27.02 0.80
C CYS A 24 3.98 27.62 1.51
N GLY A 25 5.21 27.20 1.17
CA GLY A 25 6.44 27.71 1.78
C GLY A 25 6.72 27.22 3.20
N GLU A 26 5.84 26.41 3.78
CA GLU A 26 6.02 25.85 5.13
C GLU A 26 6.87 24.58 5.11
N MET A 27 7.59 24.35 6.21
CA MET A 27 8.36 23.12 6.40
C MET A 27 7.51 21.99 6.99
N GLY A 28 7.82 20.77 6.59
CA GLY A 28 7.29 19.56 7.20
C GLY A 28 6.20 18.85 6.41
N GLY A 29 6.16 17.54 6.60
CA GLY A 29 5.19 16.65 6.00
C GLY A 29 5.52 15.19 6.25
N VAL A 30 4.88 14.33 5.48
CA VAL A 30 5.05 12.87 5.53
C VAL A 30 5.20 12.26 4.15
N VAL A 31 5.79 11.08 4.12
CA VAL A 31 5.73 10.14 3.02
C VAL A 31 5.07 8.86 3.54
N SER A 32 4.01 8.42 2.88
CA SER A 32 3.23 7.25 3.26
C SER A 32 3.19 6.24 2.13
N ILE A 33 3.30 4.95 2.47
CA ILE A 33 3.19 3.84 1.52
C ILE A 33 1.90 3.05 1.79
N PHE A 34 1.18 2.74 0.71
CA PHE A 34 -0.11 2.09 0.72
C PHE A 34 -0.05 0.79 -0.08
N GLN A 35 -0.65 -0.26 0.47
CA GLN A 35 -0.91 -1.50 -0.24
C GLN A 35 -2.27 -1.44 -0.91
N ILE A 36 -2.30 -1.57 -2.23
CA ILE A 36 -3.53 -1.83 -2.97
C ILE A 36 -3.67 -3.34 -3.13
N TYR A 37 -4.81 -3.88 -2.74
CA TYR A 37 -5.14 -5.30 -2.89
C TYR A 37 -6.54 -5.45 -3.48
N TYR A 38 -6.75 -6.58 -4.16
CA TYR A 38 -8.07 -6.97 -4.63
C TYR A 38 -8.81 -7.70 -3.52
N HIS A 39 -10.10 -7.42 -3.36
CA HIS A 39 -10.94 -8.13 -2.41
C HIS A 39 -12.23 -8.61 -3.07
N VAL A 40 -12.80 -9.69 -2.53
CA VAL A 40 -14.14 -10.20 -2.84
C VAL A 40 -14.84 -10.47 -1.51
N ALA A 41 -16.06 -9.98 -1.35
CA ALA A 41 -16.85 -10.05 -0.11
C ALA A 41 -16.05 -9.61 1.14
N LYS A 42 -15.27 -8.53 1.04
CA LYS A 42 -14.33 -8.02 2.06
C LYS A 42 -13.12 -8.92 2.37
N ILE A 43 -13.02 -10.10 1.74
CA ILE A 43 -11.88 -11.00 1.86
C ILE A 43 -10.81 -10.54 0.86
N PRO A 44 -9.57 -10.26 1.30
CA PRO A 44 -8.47 -9.92 0.42
C PRO A 44 -7.97 -11.17 -0.31
N PHE A 45 -7.80 -11.07 -1.62
CA PHE A 45 -7.42 -12.20 -2.48
C PHE A 45 -5.96 -12.15 -2.89
N PHE A 46 -5.47 -11.02 -3.39
CA PHE A 46 -4.07 -10.84 -3.74
C PHE A 46 -3.65 -9.36 -3.72
N PRO A 47 -2.37 -9.08 -3.43
CA PRO A 47 -1.82 -7.75 -3.57
C PRO A 47 -1.73 -7.36 -5.04
N LEU A 48 -2.15 -6.13 -5.37
CA LEU A 48 -2.10 -5.60 -6.74
C LEU A 48 -0.90 -4.69 -6.97
N SER A 49 -0.70 -3.70 -6.11
CA SER A 49 0.39 -2.73 -6.25
C SER A 49 0.65 -2.00 -4.95
N ARG A 50 1.82 -1.37 -4.84
CA ARG A 50 2.16 -0.44 -3.76
C ARG A 50 2.23 0.98 -4.30
N ARG A 51 1.49 1.90 -3.69
CA ARG A 51 1.50 3.33 -3.99
C ARG A 51 2.22 4.10 -2.89
N VAL A 52 2.85 5.20 -3.25
CA VAL A 52 3.46 6.13 -2.31
C VAL A 52 2.87 7.51 -2.56
N ALA A 53 2.54 8.20 -1.49
CA ALA A 53 2.09 9.59 -1.52
C ALA A 53 2.84 10.38 -0.44
N SER A 54 3.00 11.68 -0.68
CA SER A 54 3.51 12.61 0.32
C SER A 54 2.44 13.64 0.63
N GLN A 55 2.39 14.11 1.88
CA GLN A 55 1.46 15.12 2.33
C GLN A 55 2.17 16.17 3.18
N CYS A 56 1.95 17.46 2.88
CA CYS A 56 2.40 18.56 3.73
C CYS A 56 1.50 18.68 4.97
N TYR A 57 2.08 19.00 6.13
CA TYR A 57 1.31 19.21 7.36
C TYR A 57 0.46 20.47 7.33
N SER A 58 0.98 21.57 6.78
CA SER A 58 0.33 22.88 6.81
C SER A 58 -0.79 23.00 5.78
N CYS A 59 -0.49 22.82 4.49
CA CYS A 59 -1.49 22.98 3.43
C CYS A 59 -2.22 21.69 3.05
N ARG A 60 -1.83 20.54 3.61
CA ARG A 60 -2.40 19.21 3.31
C ARG A 60 -2.32 18.78 1.85
N LYS A 61 -1.54 19.49 1.02
CA LYS A 61 -1.34 19.13 -0.39
C LYS A 61 -0.73 17.74 -0.47
N VAL A 62 -1.38 16.88 -1.26
CA VAL A 62 -0.92 15.52 -1.52
C VAL A 62 -0.16 15.50 -2.84
N LYS A 63 1.05 14.96 -2.81
CA LYS A 63 1.86 14.68 -4.00
C LYS A 63 1.87 13.17 -4.24
N VAL A 64 1.87 12.77 -5.50
CA VAL A 64 2.12 11.38 -5.91
C VAL A 64 3.57 11.25 -6.42
N LYS A 65 4.08 10.02 -6.53
CA LYS A 65 5.50 9.74 -6.86
C LYS A 65 6.08 10.60 -8.02
N LYS A 66 5.30 10.90 -9.05
CA LYS A 66 5.74 11.72 -10.19
C LYS A 66 6.04 13.19 -9.84
N ASP A 67 5.44 13.70 -8.77
CA ASP A 67 5.53 15.10 -8.33
C ASP A 67 6.43 15.25 -7.08
N PHE A 68 7.21 14.23 -6.75
CA PHE A 68 8.08 14.23 -5.57
C PHE A 68 9.33 15.07 -5.76
N SER A 69 9.72 15.78 -4.71
CA SER A 69 11.07 16.33 -4.57
C SER A 69 12.11 15.21 -4.41
N ASP A 70 13.39 15.54 -4.49
CA ASP A 70 14.45 14.53 -4.37
C ASP A 70 14.55 13.94 -2.95
N GLN A 71 14.29 14.74 -1.92
CA GLN A 71 14.20 14.25 -0.55
C GLN A 71 13.00 13.31 -0.38
N GLN A 72 11.83 13.66 -0.92
CA GLN A 72 10.66 12.78 -0.92
C GLN A 72 10.92 11.46 -1.66
N LYS A 73 11.62 11.48 -2.80
CA LYS A 73 12.01 10.26 -3.54
C LYS A 73 12.92 9.37 -2.70
N LYS A 74 13.96 9.93 -2.06
CA LYS A 74 14.90 9.17 -1.20
C LYS A 74 14.16 8.49 -0.05
N VAL A 75 13.31 9.22 0.67
CA VAL A 75 12.53 8.67 1.78
C VAL A 75 11.53 7.62 1.28
N ALA A 76 10.88 7.86 0.14
CA ALA A 76 9.97 6.90 -0.47
C ALA A 76 10.65 5.57 -0.86
N GLU A 77 11.88 5.63 -1.36
CA GLU A 77 12.65 4.44 -1.71
C GLU A 77 13.07 3.64 -0.48
N LEU A 78 13.57 4.32 0.56
CA LEU A 78 13.89 3.70 1.86
C LEU A 78 12.65 3.03 2.45
N LEU A 79 11.54 3.77 2.54
CA LEU A 79 10.29 3.26 3.10
C LEU A 79 9.76 2.06 2.29
N ARG A 80 9.94 2.03 0.97
CA ARG A 80 9.53 0.92 0.10
C ARG A 80 10.40 -0.34 0.28
N LYS A 81 11.67 -0.17 0.63
CA LYS A 81 12.59 -1.28 0.96
C LYS A 81 12.27 -1.86 2.35
N GLU A 82 12.01 -1.00 3.33
CA GLU A 82 11.67 -1.39 4.70
C GLU A 82 10.28 -2.04 4.79
N THR A 83 9.31 -1.54 4.01
CA THR A 83 7.91 -1.96 4.13
C THR A 83 7.60 -3.16 3.23
N LYS A 84 7.40 -4.32 3.84
CA LYS A 84 6.98 -5.55 3.15
C LYS A 84 5.49 -5.55 2.82
N THR A 85 5.13 -6.29 1.77
CA THR A 85 3.72 -6.58 1.45
C THR A 85 3.14 -7.49 2.55
N PRO A 86 2.00 -7.16 3.17
CA PRO A 86 1.43 -8.01 4.19
C PRO A 86 0.88 -9.32 3.62
N LEU A 87 1.23 -10.45 4.23
CA LEU A 87 0.78 -11.79 3.80
C LEU A 87 -0.74 -11.99 3.89
N TRP A 88 -1.41 -11.27 4.79
CA TRP A 88 -2.87 -11.32 4.91
C TRP A 88 -3.60 -10.88 3.63
N THR A 89 -2.92 -10.18 2.72
CA THR A 89 -3.51 -9.81 1.42
C THR A 89 -3.76 -11.01 0.50
N MET A 90 -3.24 -12.19 0.83
CA MET A 90 -3.36 -13.42 0.05
C MET A 90 -4.33 -14.46 0.64
N ILE A 91 -5.06 -14.13 1.71
CA ILE A 91 -5.92 -15.10 2.43
C ILE A 91 -6.92 -15.78 1.48
N GLY A 92 -7.62 -15.02 0.64
CA GLY A 92 -8.61 -15.58 -0.30
C GLY A 92 -7.99 -16.55 -1.30
N SER A 93 -6.81 -16.23 -1.86
CA SER A 93 -6.09 -17.14 -2.75
C SER A 93 -5.63 -18.40 -2.02
N GLY A 94 -5.15 -18.26 -0.78
CA GLY A 94 -4.77 -19.39 0.06
C GLY A 94 -5.92 -20.36 0.32
N LEU A 95 -7.11 -19.84 0.63
CA LEU A 95 -8.31 -20.66 0.84
C LEU A 95 -8.70 -21.46 -0.39
N ILE A 96 -8.63 -20.85 -1.58
CA ILE A 96 -8.90 -21.54 -2.85
C ILE A 96 -7.90 -22.67 -3.09
N LEU A 97 -6.60 -22.40 -2.87
CA LEU A 97 -5.55 -23.41 -3.05
C LEU A 97 -5.75 -24.60 -2.10
N VAL A 98 -6.05 -24.34 -0.82
CA VAL A 98 -6.32 -25.41 0.16
C VAL A 98 -7.54 -26.23 -0.26
N TYR A 99 -8.63 -25.59 -0.68
CA TYR A 99 -9.83 -26.29 -1.15
C TYR A 99 -9.54 -27.18 -2.35
N LEU A 100 -8.81 -26.68 -3.36
CA LEU A 100 -8.45 -27.46 -4.55
C LEU A 100 -7.52 -28.63 -4.19
N PHE A 101 -6.55 -28.40 -3.30
CA PHE A 101 -5.62 -29.44 -2.84
C PHE A 101 -6.33 -30.58 -2.12
N LEU A 102 -7.25 -30.26 -1.18
CA LEU A 102 -8.04 -31.27 -0.48
C LEU A 102 -8.91 -32.08 -1.45
N ASN A 103 -9.58 -31.42 -2.40
CA ASN A 103 -10.37 -32.12 -3.41
C ASN A 103 -9.52 -33.05 -4.29
N TYR A 104 -8.30 -32.62 -4.62
CA TYR A 104 -7.37 -33.46 -5.38
C TYR A 104 -6.95 -34.70 -4.57
N LEU A 105 -6.63 -34.54 -3.28
CA LEU A 105 -6.28 -35.68 -2.40
C LEU A 105 -7.43 -36.67 -2.24
N ILE A 106 -8.67 -36.19 -2.07
CA ILE A 106 -9.85 -37.05 -1.97
C ILE A 106 -10.06 -37.89 -3.23
N LYS A 107 -9.75 -37.34 -4.42
CA LYS A 107 -9.84 -38.07 -5.69
C LYS A 107 -8.73 -39.10 -5.90
N LEU A 108 -7.63 -39.00 -5.16
CA LEU A 108 -6.46 -39.86 -5.29
C LEU A 108 -6.56 -41.12 -4.43
N ILE A 109 -7.37 -41.07 -3.37
CA ILE A 109 -7.72 -42.19 -2.48
C ILE A 109 -8.87 -42.98 -3.11
#